data_AF-A0A164CH62-F1
#
_entry.id   AF-A0A164CH62-F1
#
_cell.length_a   1.000
_cell.length_b   1.000
_cell.length_c   1.000
_cell.angle_alpha   90.00
_cell.angle_beta   90.00
_cell.angle_gamma   90.00
#
_symmetry.space_group_name_H-M   'P 1'
#
loop_
_entity.id
_entity.type
_entity.pdbx_description
1 polymer ?
#
loop_
_entity_poly.entity_id
_entity_poly.type
_entity_poly.pdbx_seq_one_letter_code
_entity_poly.pdbx_strand_id
1 'polypeptide(L)'
;MTAETDTTPTANPYARPAEQFHFLTTGMMWRAKPAALFGSGSEISQRGQTVTITAEMLDASPWISRYLGDPEAQIEKWGEVRIAPGPFPADASPYVHGAPDWEEAREVARRRAWAITDPEERAAARAEVERRYGPAPTTSSSNEIREHHTERRAREQAERRARGIADRTR
;
A
#
# COMPACT_ATOMS: atom_id res chain seq x y z
N MET A 1 2.85 42.40 32.43
CA MET A 1 4.03 42.08 31.60
C MET A 1 3.63 40.96 30.66
N THR A 2 3.10 41.32 29.49
CA THR A 2 2.78 40.40 28.40
C THR A 2 4.09 40.06 27.70
N ALA A 3 4.52 38.80 27.78
CA ALA A 3 5.66 38.32 27.02
C ALA A 3 5.22 38.18 25.55
N GLU A 4 5.63 39.12 24.71
CA GLU A 4 5.61 38.94 23.26
C GLU A 4 6.60 37.83 22.92
N THR A 5 6.08 36.65 22.65
CA THR A 5 6.84 35.57 22.05
C THR A 5 6.96 35.90 20.57
N ASP A 6 8.05 36.57 20.22
CA ASP A 6 8.48 36.79 18.84
C ASP A 6 8.89 35.43 18.24
N THR A 7 7.89 34.61 17.92
CA THR A 7 8.07 33.35 17.21
C THR A 7 8.27 33.69 15.74
N THR A 8 9.47 34.17 15.39
CA THR A 8 9.90 34.15 13.99
C THR A 8 9.74 32.71 13.51
N PRO A 9 8.93 32.43 12.46
CA PRO A 9 8.78 31.08 11.96
C PRO A 9 10.16 30.60 11.51
N THR A 10 10.78 29.74 12.31
CA THR A 10 12.02 29.07 11.96
C THR A 10 11.77 28.34 10.66
N ALA A 11 12.37 28.83 9.57
CA ALA A 11 12.25 28.22 8.26
C ALA A 11 12.62 26.73 8.39
N ASN A 12 11.69 25.86 8.04
CA ASN A 12 11.84 24.41 8.19
C ASN A 12 13.18 23.96 7.58
N PRO A 13 14.10 23.39 8.37
CA PRO A 13 15.44 23.08 7.91
C PRO A 13 15.46 22.01 6.82
N TYR A 14 14.42 21.18 6.73
CA TYR A 14 14.29 20.08 5.77
C TYR A 14 13.68 20.52 4.44
N ALA A 15 12.99 21.66 4.38
CA ALA A 15 12.26 22.12 3.20
C ALA A 15 13.02 23.21 2.46
N ARG A 16 14.23 22.89 1.97
CA ARG A 16 15.10 23.80 1.23
C ARG A 16 15.36 23.28 -0.18
N PRO A 17 15.60 24.15 -1.18
CA PRO A 17 16.02 23.71 -2.50
C PRO A 17 17.25 22.80 -2.43
N ALA A 18 17.30 21.80 -3.31
CA ALA A 18 18.30 20.73 -3.37
C ALA A 18 18.22 19.66 -2.26
N GLU A 19 17.46 19.88 -1.18
CA GLU A 19 17.17 18.81 -0.22
C GLU A 19 16.27 17.74 -0.85
N GLN A 20 16.25 16.55 -0.26
CA GLN A 20 15.40 15.46 -0.71
C GLN A 20 14.35 15.11 0.34
N PHE A 21 13.22 14.59 -0.12
CA PHE A 21 12.25 13.91 0.71
C PHE A 21 11.70 12.70 -0.04
N HIS A 22 11.02 11.82 0.67
CA HIS A 22 10.35 10.68 0.08
C HIS A 22 8.94 10.51 0.62
N PHE A 23 8.11 9.84 -0.20
CA PHE A 23 6.75 9.50 0.17
C PHE A 23 6.70 8.15 0.90
N LEU A 24 6.02 8.12 2.03
CA LEU A 24 5.67 6.93 2.78
C LEU A 24 4.30 6.38 2.35
N THR A 25 3.52 7.10 1.56
CA THR A 25 2.21 6.62 1.08
C THR A 25 2.06 6.83 -0.42
N THR A 26 1.35 5.91 -1.05
CA THR A 26 0.89 6.05 -2.44
C THR A 26 -0.44 6.80 -2.44
N GLY A 27 -0.69 7.61 -3.46
CA GLY A 27 -2.01 8.21 -3.69
C GLY A 27 -2.17 9.64 -3.20
N MET A 28 -1.13 10.27 -2.63
CA MET A 28 -1.19 11.68 -2.27
C MET A 28 -1.05 12.52 -3.54
N MET A 29 -2.09 13.30 -3.87
CA MET A 29 -1.98 14.30 -4.91
C MET A 29 -1.12 15.46 -4.42
N TRP A 30 -0.08 15.80 -5.16
CA TRP A 30 0.81 16.92 -4.85
C TRP A 30 1.14 17.70 -6.11
N ARG A 31 1.70 18.91 -5.95
CA ARG A 31 2.10 19.75 -7.09
C ARG A 31 3.61 19.84 -7.15
N ALA A 32 4.19 19.28 -8.22
CA ALA A 32 5.61 19.39 -8.50
C ALA A 32 5.98 20.73 -9.15
N LYS A 33 5.00 21.39 -9.77
CA LYS A 33 5.18 22.68 -10.47
C LYS A 33 3.99 23.61 -10.23
N PRO A 34 4.17 24.93 -10.35
CA PRO A 34 3.07 25.89 -10.37
C PRO A 34 2.06 25.53 -11.48
N ALA A 35 0.80 25.92 -11.29
CA ALA A 35 -0.21 25.69 -12.31
C ALA A 35 0.17 26.42 -13.61
N ALA A 36 0.34 25.67 -14.69
CA ALA A 36 0.52 26.25 -16.02
C ALA A 36 -0.86 26.54 -16.64
N LEU A 37 -0.92 27.55 -17.52
CA LEU A 37 -2.17 27.98 -18.19
C LEU A 37 -2.89 26.84 -18.94
N PHE A 38 -2.17 25.76 -19.31
CA PHE A 38 -2.69 24.63 -20.09
C PHE A 38 -2.32 23.24 -19.54
N GLY A 39 -2.01 23.09 -18.24
CA GLY A 39 -1.71 21.77 -17.68
C GLY A 39 -1.71 21.73 -16.16
N SER A 40 -2.22 20.62 -15.59
CA SER A 40 -2.13 20.37 -14.16
C SER A 40 -0.72 19.91 -13.81
N GLY A 41 0.06 20.73 -13.09
CA GLY A 41 1.33 20.33 -12.47
C GLY A 41 1.15 19.38 -11.27
N SER A 42 0.02 18.65 -11.23
CA SER A 42 -0.36 17.74 -10.17
C SER A 42 0.08 16.32 -10.51
N GLU A 43 0.73 15.68 -9.55
CA GLU A 43 1.20 14.31 -9.63
C GLU A 43 0.59 13.50 -8.48
N ILE A 44 0.43 12.19 -8.69
CA ILE A 44 0.05 11.25 -7.64
C ILE A 44 1.34 10.64 -7.09
N SER A 45 1.56 10.73 -5.78
CA SER A 45 2.73 10.15 -5.15
C SER A 45 2.72 8.62 -5.22
N GLN A 46 3.91 8.04 -5.34
CA GLN A 46 4.13 6.62 -5.10
C GLN A 46 4.94 6.44 -3.82
N ARG A 47 4.61 5.44 -3.00
CA ARG A 47 5.44 5.11 -1.84
C ARG A 47 6.85 4.73 -2.31
N GLY A 48 7.86 5.27 -1.62
CA GLY A 48 9.26 5.11 -1.99
C GLY A 48 9.76 6.09 -3.05
N GLN A 49 8.87 6.87 -3.69
CA GLN A 49 9.27 7.96 -4.58
C GLN A 49 10.08 8.97 -3.79
N THR A 50 11.32 9.21 -4.24
CA THR A 50 12.20 10.27 -3.72
C THR A 50 12.15 11.47 -4.65
N VAL A 51 12.05 12.66 -4.08
CA VAL A 51 11.93 13.93 -4.80
C VAL A 51 13.00 14.89 -4.30
N THR A 52 13.74 15.51 -5.22
CA THR A 52 14.60 16.66 -4.93
C THR A 52 13.77 17.94 -4.95
N ILE A 53 13.78 18.65 -3.83
CA ILE A 53 13.04 19.89 -3.64
C ILE A 53 13.63 20.97 -4.55
N THR A 54 12.76 21.62 -5.32
CA THR A 54 13.09 22.83 -6.07
C THR A 54 12.42 24.04 -5.44
N ALA A 55 12.89 25.26 -5.74
CA ALA A 55 12.22 26.47 -5.27
C ALA A 55 10.76 26.54 -5.76
N GLU A 56 10.53 26.19 -7.03
CA GLU A 56 9.18 26.15 -7.62
C GLU A 56 8.24 25.17 -6.91
N MET A 57 8.76 24.05 -6.39
CA MET A 57 7.97 23.11 -5.60
C MET A 57 7.54 23.70 -4.26
N LEU A 58 8.40 24.45 -3.58
CA LEU A 58 8.06 25.08 -2.31
C LEU A 58 6.95 26.13 -2.51
N ASP A 59 7.01 26.88 -3.61
CA ASP A 59 5.97 27.84 -3.98
C ASP A 59 4.66 27.15 -4.36
N ALA A 60 4.73 26.06 -5.13
CA ALA A 60 3.55 25.32 -5.60
C ALA A 60 2.90 24.45 -4.51
N SER A 61 3.67 24.03 -3.51
CA SER A 61 3.29 23.09 -2.46
C SER A 61 3.80 23.57 -1.09
N PRO A 62 3.21 24.63 -0.49
CA PRO A 62 3.63 25.16 0.82
C PRO A 62 3.53 24.14 1.98
N TRP A 63 2.73 23.09 1.79
CA TRP A 63 2.60 21.99 2.73
C TRP A 63 3.95 21.24 2.93
N ILE A 64 4.85 21.24 1.94
CA ILE A 64 6.19 20.65 2.08
C ILE A 64 6.92 21.36 3.23
N SER A 65 6.97 22.69 3.21
CA SER A 65 7.58 23.48 4.29
C SER A 65 6.86 23.35 5.62
N ARG A 66 5.55 23.10 5.62
CA ARG A 66 4.77 22.99 6.86
C ARG A 66 4.95 21.65 7.57
N TYR A 67 5.07 20.55 6.83
CA TYR A 67 4.92 19.19 7.36
C TYR A 67 6.19 18.31 7.24
N LEU A 68 7.14 18.66 6.37
CA LEU A 68 8.34 17.85 6.20
C LEU A 68 9.21 17.88 7.47
N GLY A 69 9.47 16.71 8.05
CA GLY A 69 10.21 16.62 9.32
C GLY A 69 9.37 16.94 10.56
N ASP A 70 8.05 17.07 10.44
CA ASP A 70 7.11 17.22 11.56
C ASP A 70 6.07 16.08 11.55
N PRO A 71 6.40 14.90 12.13
CA PRO A 71 5.50 13.75 12.16
C PRO A 71 4.20 14.03 12.93
N GLU A 72 4.26 14.85 13.99
CA GLU A 72 3.09 15.16 14.83
C GLU A 72 2.05 15.96 14.05
N ALA A 73 2.48 17.02 13.33
CA ALA A 73 1.58 17.79 12.49
C ALA A 73 0.99 16.98 11.33
N GLN A 74 1.75 15.99 10.80
CA GLN A 74 1.24 15.08 9.78
C GLN A 74 0.16 14.14 10.34
N ILE A 75 0.40 13.56 11.52
CA ILE A 75 -0.58 12.69 12.19
C ILE A 75 -1.85 13.47 12.55
N GLU A 76 -1.73 14.70 13.05
CA GLU A 76 -2.88 15.56 13.32
C GLU A 76 -3.69 15.84 12.04
N LYS A 77 -3.01 16.11 10.92
CA LYS A 77 -3.66 16.51 9.67
C LYS A 77 -4.24 15.34 8.87
N TRP A 78 -3.56 14.20 8.84
CA TRP A 78 -3.84 13.07 7.94
C TRP A 78 -4.12 11.75 8.66
N GLY A 79 -3.88 11.68 9.98
CA GLY A 79 -3.95 10.43 10.76
C GLY A 79 -2.73 9.52 10.61
N GLU A 80 -1.75 9.90 9.78
CA GLU A 80 -0.56 9.11 9.48
C GLU A 80 0.59 10.01 8.97
N VAL A 81 1.83 9.51 9.02
CA VAL A 81 2.99 10.18 8.42
C VAL A 81 3.06 9.80 6.94
N ARG A 82 3.02 10.79 6.05
CA ARG A 82 2.99 10.60 4.59
C ARG A 82 4.30 10.91 3.90
N ILE A 83 5.13 11.77 4.48
CA ILE A 83 6.43 12.17 3.92
C ILE A 83 7.49 12.20 5.01
N ALA A 84 8.73 11.93 4.62
CA ALA A 84 9.90 12.04 5.49
C ALA A 84 11.10 12.65 4.75
N PRO A 85 11.98 13.37 5.47
CA PRO A 85 13.17 13.97 4.88
C PRO A 85 14.19 12.91 4.43
N GLY A 86 15.00 13.28 3.43
CA GLY A 86 16.04 12.44 2.85
C GLY A 86 15.52 11.44 1.81
N PRO A 87 16.44 10.65 1.21
CA PRO A 87 16.08 9.61 0.27
C PRO A 87 15.30 8.49 0.95
N PHE A 88 14.50 7.75 0.17
CA PHE A 88 13.86 6.55 0.68
C PHE A 88 14.93 5.53 1.10
N PRO A 89 14.79 4.87 2.27
CA PRO A 89 15.79 3.91 2.74
C PRO A 89 15.99 2.77 1.74
N ALA A 90 17.26 2.45 1.43
CA ALA A 90 17.60 1.46 0.40
C ALA A 90 17.16 0.03 0.78
N ASP A 91 17.01 -0.24 2.07
CA ASP A 91 16.55 -1.48 2.66
C ASP A 91 15.02 -1.56 2.85
N ALA A 92 14.31 -0.44 2.68
CA ALA A 92 12.86 -0.40 2.81
C ALA A 92 12.16 -0.90 1.53
N SER A 93 11.06 -1.63 1.70
CA SER A 93 10.17 -1.98 0.59
C SER A 93 9.33 -0.76 0.19
N PRO A 94 9.30 -0.39 -1.10
CA PRO A 94 8.38 0.64 -1.60
C PRO A 94 6.92 0.15 -1.57
N TYR A 95 6.70 -1.16 -1.44
CA TYR A 95 5.38 -1.77 -1.43
C TYR A 95 4.91 -2.06 0.00
N VAL A 96 3.64 -1.78 0.26
CA VAL A 96 2.94 -2.18 1.49
C VAL A 96 2.38 -3.59 1.28
N HIS A 97 2.72 -4.53 2.17
CA HIS A 97 2.26 -5.91 2.06
C HIS A 97 0.73 -6.00 1.99
N GLY A 98 0.21 -6.70 0.97
CA GLY A 98 -1.24 -6.86 0.74
C GLY A 98 -1.92 -5.68 0.04
N ALA A 99 -1.19 -4.60 -0.29
CA ALA A 99 -1.74 -3.56 -1.16
C ALA A 99 -1.80 -4.04 -2.62
N PRO A 100 -2.71 -3.51 -3.46
CA PRO A 100 -2.82 -3.91 -4.88
C PRO A 100 -1.49 -3.80 -5.64
N ASP A 101 -0.75 -2.70 -5.46
CA ASP A 101 0.56 -2.50 -6.12
C ASP A 101 1.59 -3.57 -5.69
N TRP A 102 1.53 -4.02 -4.44
CA TRP A 102 2.37 -5.09 -3.93
C TRP A 102 2.01 -6.42 -4.60
N GLU A 103 0.72 -6.73 -4.74
CA GLU A 103 0.24 -7.95 -5.38
C GLU A 103 0.64 -8.00 -6.85
N GLU A 104 0.48 -6.87 -7.56
CA GLU A 104 0.87 -6.73 -8.95
C GLU A 104 2.39 -6.89 -9.11
N ALA A 105 3.19 -6.17 -8.31
CA ALA A 105 4.65 -6.26 -8.35
C ALA A 105 5.14 -7.68 -8.06
N ARG A 106 4.53 -8.35 -7.07
CA ARG A 106 4.78 -9.75 -6.74
C ARG A 106 4.43 -10.66 -7.90
N GLU A 107 3.28 -10.45 -8.56
CA GLU A 107 2.84 -11.27 -9.68
C GLU A 107 3.73 -11.11 -10.91
N VAL A 108 4.15 -9.89 -11.23
CA VAL A 108 5.13 -9.62 -12.29
C VAL A 108 6.45 -10.32 -11.99
N ALA A 109 6.96 -10.21 -10.76
CA ALA A 109 8.21 -10.86 -10.35
C ALA A 109 8.10 -12.39 -10.40
N ARG A 110 6.97 -12.95 -9.95
CA ARG A 110 6.65 -14.37 -10.03
C ARG A 110 6.64 -14.87 -11.47
N ARG A 111 5.95 -14.16 -12.38
CA ARG A 111 5.92 -14.50 -13.81
C ARG A 111 7.30 -14.48 -14.44
N ARG A 112 8.13 -13.47 -14.11
CA ARG A 112 9.53 -13.38 -14.57
C ARG A 112 10.35 -14.57 -14.08
N ALA A 113 10.25 -14.94 -12.80
CA ALA A 113 10.95 -16.09 -12.27
C ALA A 113 10.54 -17.40 -12.96
N TRP A 114 9.25 -17.57 -13.29
CA TRP A 114 8.77 -18.74 -14.03
C TRP A 114 9.22 -18.80 -15.49
N ALA A 115 9.53 -17.65 -16.10
CA ALA A 115 10.03 -17.58 -17.47
C ALA A 115 11.51 -17.98 -17.60
N ILE A 116 12.24 -18.13 -16.49
CA ILE A 116 13.64 -18.59 -16.50
C ILE A 116 13.71 -20.06 -16.91
N THR A 117 14.55 -20.36 -17.91
CA THR A 117 14.67 -21.71 -18.48
C THR A 117 15.44 -22.64 -17.56
N ASP A 118 16.59 -22.19 -17.04
CA ASP A 118 17.42 -22.98 -16.16
C ASP A 118 16.70 -23.27 -14.82
N PRO A 119 16.64 -24.54 -14.36
CA PRO A 119 15.92 -24.89 -13.15
C PRO A 119 16.54 -24.33 -11.86
N GLU A 120 17.87 -24.21 -11.78
CA GLU A 120 18.54 -23.69 -10.58
C GLU A 120 18.36 -22.18 -10.45
N GLU A 121 18.55 -21.45 -11.55
CA GLU A 121 18.31 -20.00 -11.60
C GLU A 121 16.84 -19.67 -11.31
N ARG A 122 15.91 -20.46 -11.85
CA ARG A 122 14.48 -20.30 -11.56
C ARG A 122 14.14 -20.56 -10.10
N ALA A 123 14.74 -21.58 -9.48
CA ALA A 123 14.56 -21.84 -8.06
C ALA A 123 15.10 -20.68 -7.21
N ALA A 124 16.29 -20.16 -7.52
CA ALA A 124 16.86 -18.99 -6.84
C ALA A 124 16.01 -17.74 -7.02
N ALA A 125 15.54 -17.45 -8.23
CA ALA A 125 14.65 -16.32 -8.50
C ALA A 125 13.32 -16.42 -7.75
N ARG A 126 12.74 -17.62 -7.64
CA ARG A 126 11.52 -17.85 -6.85
C ARG A 126 11.76 -17.65 -5.36
N ALA A 127 12.89 -18.12 -4.82
CA ALA A 127 13.27 -17.90 -3.44
C ALA A 127 13.46 -16.40 -3.15
N GLU A 128 14.03 -15.64 -4.09
CA GLU A 128 14.16 -14.18 -3.97
C GLU A 128 12.80 -13.47 -3.99
N VAL A 129 11.86 -13.90 -4.84
CA VAL A 129 10.48 -13.39 -4.82
C VAL A 129 9.83 -13.63 -3.47
N GLU A 130 9.97 -14.83 -2.91
CA GLU A 130 9.44 -15.17 -1.58
C GLU A 130 10.11 -14.38 -0.45
N ARG A 131 11.43 -14.17 -0.53
CA ARG A 131 12.16 -13.34 0.44
C ARG A 131 11.70 -11.89 0.41
N ARG A 132 11.46 -11.33 -0.78
CA ARG A 132 11.11 -9.92 -0.98
C ARG A 132 9.63 -9.63 -0.74
N TYR A 133 8.75 -10.52 -1.18
CA TYR A 133 7.29 -10.34 -1.18
C TYR A 133 6.58 -11.36 -0.27
N GLY A 134 7.27 -12.06 0.60
CA GLY A 134 6.66 -13.06 1.48
C GLY A 134 6.13 -14.31 0.78
N PRO A 135 5.60 -15.26 1.56
CA PRO A 135 5.09 -16.53 1.06
C PRO A 135 3.91 -16.33 0.12
N ALA A 136 3.65 -17.33 -0.74
CA ALA A 136 2.46 -17.28 -1.57
C ALA A 136 1.19 -17.30 -0.70
N PRO A 137 0.20 -16.44 -1.02
CA PRO A 137 -1.10 -16.57 -0.39
C PRO A 137 -1.60 -17.99 -0.64
N THR A 138 -2.09 -18.63 0.40
CA THR A 138 -2.65 -19.98 0.31
C THR A 138 -3.86 -19.92 -0.61
N THR A 139 -3.73 -20.47 -1.82
CA THR A 139 -4.83 -20.53 -2.80
C THR A 139 -5.94 -21.50 -2.41
N SER A 140 -5.82 -22.16 -1.25
CA SER A 140 -6.85 -23.03 -0.69
C SER A 140 -7.84 -22.19 0.13
N SER A 141 -8.65 -21.38 -0.54
CA SER A 141 -9.96 -21.03 0.03
C SER A 141 -10.86 -22.23 -0.23
N SER A 142 -10.94 -23.15 0.74
CA SER A 142 -12.03 -24.12 0.73
C SER A 142 -13.32 -23.32 0.89
N ASN A 143 -13.94 -22.93 -0.22
CA ASN A 143 -15.37 -22.66 -0.27
C ASN A 143 -16.06 -24.03 -0.12
N GLU A 144 -15.83 -24.69 1.01
CA GLU A 144 -16.79 -25.64 1.52
C GLU A 144 -18.02 -24.77 1.79
N ILE A 145 -18.89 -24.68 0.78
CA ILE A 145 -20.31 -24.51 1.02
C ILE A 145 -20.65 -25.75 1.86
N ARG A 146 -20.46 -25.62 3.17
CA ARG A 146 -20.96 -26.55 4.15
C ARG A 146 -22.47 -26.30 4.20
N GLU A 147 -23.16 -26.58 3.09
CA GLU A 147 -24.49 -27.15 3.19
C GLU A 147 -24.26 -28.37 4.05
N HIS A 148 -24.60 -28.25 5.33
CA HIS A 148 -24.47 -29.32 6.30
C HIS A 148 -25.21 -30.51 5.67
N HIS A 149 -24.47 -31.49 5.15
CA HIS A 149 -25.06 -32.67 4.51
C HIS A 149 -26.07 -33.34 5.46
N THR A 150 -25.87 -33.16 6.77
CA THR A 150 -26.81 -33.52 7.83
C THR A 150 -28.11 -32.72 7.79
N GLU A 151 -28.11 -31.41 7.53
CA GLU A 151 -29.31 -30.57 7.41
C GLU A 151 -30.09 -30.89 6.14
N ARG A 152 -29.39 -31.08 5.01
CA ARG A 152 -30.05 -31.50 3.77
C ARG A 152 -30.69 -32.87 3.91
N ARG A 153 -29.99 -33.85 4.51
CA ARG A 153 -30.56 -35.17 4.81
C ARG A 153 -31.68 -35.12 5.85
N ALA A 154 -31.57 -34.27 6.88
CA ALA A 154 -32.63 -34.10 7.87
C ALA A 154 -33.91 -33.52 7.23
N ARG A 155 -33.77 -32.54 6.34
CA ARG A 155 -34.90 -31.96 5.58
C ARG A 155 -35.53 -32.99 4.65
N GLU A 156 -34.72 -33.71 3.88
CA GLU A 156 -35.20 -34.78 2.99
C GLU A 156 -35.92 -35.90 3.76
N GLN A 157 -35.40 -36.29 4.93
CA GLN A 157 -36.01 -37.33 5.76
C GLN A 157 -37.31 -36.84 6.42
N ALA A 158 -37.39 -35.56 6.82
CA ALA A 158 -38.61 -34.93 7.30
C ALA A 158 -39.68 -34.86 6.19
N GLU A 159 -39.31 -34.49 4.97
CA GLU A 159 -40.22 -34.47 3.82
C GLU A 159 -40.71 -35.87 3.44
N ARG A 160 -39.84 -36.89 3.47
CA ARG A 160 -40.24 -38.29 3.22
C ARG A 160 -41.23 -38.80 4.25
N ARG A 161 -41.05 -38.44 5.53
CA ARG A 161 -42.01 -38.75 6.60
C ARG A 161 -43.35 -38.02 6.39
N ALA A 162 -43.33 -36.73 6.03
CA ALA A 162 -44.53 -35.96 5.77
C ALA A 162 -45.34 -36.50 4.57
N ARG A 163 -44.66 -37.07 3.56
CA ARG A 163 -45.31 -37.72 2.40
C ARG A 163 -45.77 -39.16 2.67
N GLY A 164 -45.64 -39.67 3.90
CA GLY A 164 -46.10 -41.00 4.28
C GLY A 164 -45.31 -42.15 3.65
N ILE A 165 -44.10 -41.90 3.14
CA ILE A 165 -43.25 -42.93 2.54
C ILE A 165 -42.56 -43.68 3.68
N ALA A 166 -43.17 -44.78 4.14
CA ALA A 166 -42.56 -45.65 5.16
C ALA A 166 -41.20 -46.17 4.66
N ASP A 167 -40.15 -45.98 5.45
CA ASP A 167 -38.85 -46.62 5.21
C ASP A 167 -39.03 -48.13 5.32
N ARG A 168 -39.12 -48.80 4.15
CA ARG A 168 -39.01 -50.26 4.06
C ARG A 168 -37.55 -50.66 4.23
N THR A 169 -37.02 -50.47 5.42
CA THR A 169 -35.80 -51.16 5.86
C THR A 169 -36.22 -52.46 6.52
N ARG A 170 -35.89 -53.55 5.85
CA ARG A 170 -36.01 -54.93 6.32
C ARG A 170 -34.61 -55.45 6.59
#